data_AF-A0A7W3RAH3-F1
#
_entry.id   AF-A0A7W3RAH3-F1
#
_cell.length_a   1.000
_cell.length_b   1.000
_cell.length_c   1.000
_cell.angle_alpha   90.00
_cell.angle_beta   90.00
_cell.angle_gamma   90.00
#
_symmetry.space_group_name_H-M   'P 1'
#
loop_
_entity.id
_entity.type
_entity.pdbx_description
1 polymer ?
#
loop_
_entity_poly.entity_id
_entity_poly.type
_entity_poly.pdbx_seq_one_letter_code
_entity_poly.pdbx_strand_id
1 'polypeptide(L)' 'MWRSAASSSHSVSGASGAHDCATKEAVVAITRITIRNFRLTSRLVARIERTLRIERLNIVTKEVVEAACQNLVIEIV' A
#
# COMPACT_ATOMS: atom_id res chain seq x y z
N MET A 1 -33.31 -43.10 32.49
CA MET A 1 -32.01 -43.63 32.01
C MET A 1 -31.85 -43.37 30.51
N TRP A 2 -31.62 -42.10 30.11
CA TRP A 2 -31.51 -41.66 28.69
C TRP A 2 -30.21 -40.83 28.48
N ARG A 3 -29.12 -41.18 29.16
CA ARG A 3 -27.82 -40.54 28.95
C ARG A 3 -27.11 -41.21 27.77
N SER A 4 -27.23 -40.64 26.57
CA SER A 4 -26.19 -40.68 25.52
C SER A 4 -26.68 -40.03 24.23
N ALA A 5 -26.30 -38.76 24.03
CA ALA A 5 -26.02 -38.17 22.73
C ALA A 5 -25.28 -36.82 22.92
N ALA A 6 -24.28 -36.80 23.81
CA ALA A 6 -23.28 -35.75 23.78
C ALA A 6 -22.22 -36.16 22.76
N SER A 7 -22.56 -36.03 21.49
CA SER A 7 -21.58 -36.01 20.40
C SER A 7 -22.20 -35.22 19.24
N SER A 8 -22.37 -33.92 19.45
CA SER A 8 -22.40 -32.99 18.32
C SER A 8 -20.98 -32.49 18.16
N SER A 9 -20.19 -33.34 17.51
CA SER A 9 -18.83 -33.08 17.09
C SER A 9 -18.77 -31.76 16.34
N HIS A 10 -17.87 -30.91 16.81
CA HIS A 10 -17.44 -29.67 16.19
C HIS A 10 -16.88 -30.01 14.80
N SER A 11 -17.66 -29.78 13.75
CA SER A 11 -17.21 -29.86 12.36
C SER A 11 -17.54 -28.55 11.67
N VAL A 12 -16.80 -27.49 12.00
CA VAL A 12 -16.70 -26.33 11.11
C VAL A 12 -15.91 -26.82 9.90
N SER A 13 -16.70 -27.23 8.90
CA SER A 13 -16.31 -27.85 7.67
C SER A 13 -15.43 -26.92 6.83
N GLY A 14 -14.15 -27.26 6.71
CA GLY A 14 -13.36 -27.42 5.48
C GLY A 14 -13.35 -26.39 4.34
N ALA A 15 -14.15 -25.33 4.35
CA ALA A 15 -14.28 -24.38 3.24
C ALA A 15 -13.80 -22.94 3.57
N SER A 16 -13.48 -22.63 4.83
CA SER A 16 -13.05 -21.28 5.24
C SER A 16 -11.62 -20.94 4.82
N GLY A 17 -10.71 -21.92 4.79
CA GLY A 17 -9.27 -21.66 4.59
C GLY A 17 -8.89 -21.08 3.23
N ALA A 18 -9.66 -21.37 2.17
CA ALA A 18 -9.43 -20.80 0.84
C ALA A 18 -9.88 -19.33 0.76
N HIS A 19 -10.99 -18.97 1.42
CA HIS A 19 -11.44 -17.59 1.54
C HIS A 19 -10.47 -16.76 2.40
N ASP A 20 -9.99 -17.31 3.51
CA ASP A 20 -9.02 -16.64 4.38
C ASP A 20 -7.67 -16.41 3.66
N CYS A 21 -7.20 -17.38 2.87
CA CYS A 21 -6.00 -17.23 2.03
C CYS A 21 -6.20 -16.16 0.94
N ALA A 22 -7.32 -16.22 0.21
CA ALA A 22 -7.65 -15.24 -0.81
C ALA A 22 -7.80 -13.81 -0.24
N THR A 23 -8.41 -13.65 0.94
CA THR A 23 -8.49 -12.37 1.64
C THR A 23 -7.11 -11.88 2.06
N LYS A 24 -6.25 -12.74 2.60
CA LYS A 24 -4.87 -12.38 2.98
C LYS A 24 -4.03 -11.97 1.76
N GLU A 25 -4.13 -12.70 0.65
CA GLU A 25 -3.46 -12.36 -0.60
C GLU A 25 -3.96 -11.03 -1.16
N ALA A 26 -5.28 -10.79 -1.13
CA ALA A 26 -5.86 -9.50 -1.53
C ALA A 26 -5.36 -8.36 -0.64
N VAL A 27 -5.33 -8.52 0.68
CA VAL A 27 -4.78 -7.52 1.61
C VAL A 27 -3.29 -7.26 1.33
N VAL A 28 -2.50 -8.31 1.09
CA VAL A 28 -1.08 -8.18 0.73
C VAL A 28 -0.92 -7.43 -0.59
N ALA A 29 -1.72 -7.75 -1.61
CA ALA A 29 -1.69 -7.09 -2.91
C ALA A 29 -2.05 -5.61 -2.81
N ILE A 30 -3.16 -5.28 -2.13
CA ILE A 30 -3.58 -3.89 -1.86
C ILE A 30 -2.50 -3.15 -1.10
N THR A 31 -1.96 -3.75 -0.04
CA THR A 31 -0.88 -3.15 0.77
C THR A 31 0.36 -2.86 -0.07
N ARG A 32 0.78 -3.79 -0.94
CA ARG A 32 1.93 -3.60 -1.83
C ARG A 32 1.70 -2.46 -2.82
N ILE A 33 0.52 -2.38 -3.43
CA ILE A 33 0.17 -1.30 -4.38
C ILE A 33 0.12 0.05 -3.65
N THR A 34 -0.53 0.12 -2.49
CA THR A 34 -0.63 1.34 -1.69
C THR A 34 0.73 1.83 -1.21
N ILE A 35 1.60 0.94 -0.72
CA ILE A 35 2.98 1.28 -0.33
C ILE A 35 3.76 1.78 -1.54
N ARG A 36 3.62 1.15 -2.71
CA ARG A 36 4.33 1.57 -3.92
C ARG A 36 3.92 2.99 -4.33
N ASN A 37 2.63 3.32 -4.26
CA ASN A 37 2.13 4.66 -4.53
C ASN A 37 2.63 5.68 -3.51
N PHE A 38 2.57 5.35 -2.22
CA PHE A 38 3.09 6.21 -1.17
C PHE A 38 4.58 6.48 -1.33
N ARG A 39 5.38 5.45 -1.64
CA ARG A 39 6.82 5.60 -1.90
C ARG A 39 7.09 6.54 -3.09
N LEU A 40 6.28 6.49 -4.14
CA LEU A 40 6.39 7.43 -5.27
C LEU A 40 6.08 8.86 -4.82
N THR A 41 4.99 9.07 -4.07
CA THR A 41 4.65 10.39 -3.53
C THR A 41 5.73 10.91 -2.58
N SER A 42 6.25 10.09 -1.66
CA SER A 42 7.34 10.49 -0.75
C SER A 42 8.61 10.89 -1.51
N ARG A 43 8.96 10.16 -2.58
CA ARG A 43 10.08 10.52 -3.46
C ARG A 43 9.85 11.85 -4.16
N LEU A 44 8.64 12.08 -4.66
CA LEU A 44 8.26 13.35 -5.29
C LEU A 44 8.37 14.51 -4.28
N VAL A 45 7.88 14.33 -3.05
CA VAL A 45 7.98 15.34 -1.98
C VAL A 45 9.44 15.66 -1.66
N ALA A 46 10.28 14.65 -1.44
CA ALA A 46 11.71 14.87 -1.20
C ALA A 46 12.40 15.59 -2.39
N ARG A 47 11.93 15.36 -3.61
CA ARG A 47 12.44 16.07 -4.79
C ARG A 47 11.96 17.52 -4.84
N ILE A 48 10.70 17.79 -4.52
CA ILE A 48 10.16 19.15 -4.39
C ILE A 48 10.97 19.94 -3.36
N GLU A 49 11.24 19.37 -2.19
CA GLU A 49 12.09 19.99 -1.15
C GLU A 49 13.48 20.31 -1.68
N ARG A 50 14.08 19.40 -2.46
CA ARG A 50 15.37 19.64 -3.10
C ARG A 50 15.31 20.78 -4.12
N THR A 51 14.29 20.82 -4.98
CA THR A 51 14.10 21.88 -5.97
C THR A 51 13.91 23.23 -5.26
N LEU A 52 13.06 23.30 -4.23
CA LEU A 52 12.88 24.51 -3.42
C LEU A 52 14.20 25.03 -2.85
N ARG A 53 15.04 24.15 -2.31
CA ARG A 53 16.34 24.52 -1.74
C ARG A 53 17.35 25.00 -2.80
N ILE A 54 17.38 24.38 -3.97
CA ILE A 54 18.28 24.77 -5.08
C ILE A 54 17.87 26.15 -5.60
N GLU A 55 16.57 26.35 -5.83
CA GLU A 55 16.01 27.58 -6.38
C GLU A 55 15.78 28.68 -5.32
N ARG A 56 16.10 28.40 -4.05
CA ARG A 56 15.88 29.30 -2.88
C ARG A 56 14.41 29.76 -2.75
N LEU A 57 13.48 28.91 -3.15
CA LEU A 57 12.04 29.15 -3.05
C LEU A 57 11.53 28.63 -1.72
N ASN A 58 10.56 29.34 -1.13
CA ASN A 58 9.98 28.98 0.17
C ASN A 58 8.50 28.53 0.07
N ILE A 59 7.97 28.48 -1.15
CA ILE A 59 6.57 28.15 -1.45
C ILE A 59 6.55 27.11 -2.55
N VAL A 60 5.77 26.04 -2.35
CA VAL A 60 5.50 25.06 -3.40
C VAL A 60 4.53 25.68 -4.41
N THR A 61 5.01 25.94 -5.62
CA THR A 61 4.17 26.34 -6.77
C THR A 61 4.04 25.18 -7.76
N LYS A 62 3.11 25.31 -8.71
CA LYS A 62 2.91 24.31 -9.77
C LYS A 62 4.20 24.07 -10.57
N GLU A 63 4.94 25.13 -10.87
CA GLU A 63 6.18 25.10 -11.63
C GLU A 63 7.27 24.32 -10.89
N VAL A 64 7.33 24.44 -9.55
CA VAL A 64 8.24 23.65 -8.71
C VAL A 64 7.89 22.16 -8.75
N VAL A 65 6.59 21.82 -8.73
CA VAL A 65 6.13 20.43 -8.85
C VAL A 65 6.48 19.86 -10.22
N GLU A 66 6.25 20.62 -11.29
CA GLU A 66 6.59 20.21 -12.67
C GLU A 66 8.09 20.00 -12.85
N ALA A 67 8.94 20.91 -12.34
CA ALA A 67 10.39 20.78 -12.36
C ALA A 67 10.88 19.57 -11.53
N ALA A 68 10.23 19.26 -10.41
CA ALA A 68 10.54 18.06 -9.62
C ALA A 68 10.14 16.77 -10.35
N CYS A 69 8.98 16.75 -11.02
CA CYS A 69 8.51 15.62 -11.82
C CYS A 69 9.43 15.32 -13.02
N GLN A 70 9.87 16.34 -13.77
CA GLN A 70 10.80 16.16 -14.90
C GLN A 70 12.11 15.50 -14.47
N ASN A 71 12.61 15.85 -13.29
CA ASN A 71 13.81 15.25 -12.72
C ASN A 71 13.59 13.81 -12.24
N LEU A 72 12.38 13.46 -11.79
CA LEU A 72 12.04 12.11 -11.33
C LEU A 72 12.02 11.10 -12.48
N VAL A 73 11.64 11.53 -13.69
CA VAL A 73 11.58 10.66 -14.89
C VAL A 73 12.96 10.14 -15.29
N ILE A 74 14.02 10.94 -15.13
CA ILE A 74 15.39 10.54 -15.47
C ILE A 74 15.90 9.39 -14.59
N GLU A 75 15.41 9.27 -13.34
CA GLU A 75 15.81 8.21 -12.41
C GLU A 75 14.95 6.92 -12.52
N ILE A 76 13.90 6.93 -13.34
CA ILE A 76 12.96 5.80 -13.51
C ILE A 76 13.26 4.97 -14.78
N VAL A 77 14.18 5.42 -15.65
CA VAL A 77 14.58 4.72 -16.89
C VAL A 77 15.72 3.74 -16.65
#